data_AF-A0A0F9P4A2-F1
#
_entry.id   AF-A0A0F9P4A2-F1
#
_cell.length_a   1.000
_cell.length_b   1.000
_cell.length_c   1.000
_cell.angle_alpha   90.00
_cell.angle_beta   90.00
_cell.angle_gamma   90.00
#
_symmetry.space_group_name_H-M   'P 1'
#
loop_
_entity.id
_entity.type
_entity.pdbx_description
1 polymer ?
#
loop_
_entity_poly.entity_id
_entity_poly.type
_entity_poly.pdbx_seq_one_letter_code
_entity_poly.pdbx_strand_id
1 'polypeptide(L)'
;MTIDLEHPITYGEHYAGIMLEVDKAFAEIEEQAIKPFIPAIFSDPDIREAMPFDILGKLERLFEFESPGLGGVGGRFISEIADQAVSMVMTPALRKTQYAANRVFQNMIVNPDVAMELFRRRGIEAFTYNYRFRAAGYNEAEQKLLETASVNYPGIPDLIRWSRYQVAPENLFTKFDNTYQIDPKLFELWEWQTRQQFTTDQVINLWQREIIDDTNLSLELRRLGWGSKHIQNITTLGYEVPNAMLLYQGNLFAEADPDKVQQDFKRAKISPDDMIPYIDAVLAKPAAMDLIQYHLRQENELADLNTDLRKIGVHPSYFDVYNALALPIPPVADIISMAVREAFSPATAARFGQYEDLPPDFVKYAGMKGLSEEWAERYWAAHWNLPSAQQGFAMLHRGIIEEGDLTLLLKALDVMPFWRDRLVQLAFKPLTRVDVRRMYSLGVLNESDVLEAYEQLGYSPERAGQMTEYTIQQVLMSMAKFSSRDVIAAYTDRKINSSQASSLLSSLGVQSGDIGYILSTADYKKEWSYIDGRIRAIRNLYRKGQNTQNDARTQLLGLNLPSDEVDNLMDQWYFEKAGDGVQTLSKAETLKYLKGGMIDEPRARQELALMDYDEERINLYIKSVTWTKPD
;
A
#
# COMPACT_ATOMS: atom_id res chain seq x y z
N MET A 1 -42.51 -46.83 140.47
CA MET A 1 -43.86 -47.38 140.64
C MET A 1 -44.20 -48.05 139.34
N THR A 2 -44.07 -49.37 139.26
CA THR A 2 -44.43 -50.15 138.07
C THR A 2 -45.92 -50.42 138.16
N ILE A 3 -46.67 -49.90 137.19
CA ILE A 3 -48.13 -50.07 137.07
C ILE A 3 -48.38 -51.43 136.42
N ASP A 4 -49.17 -52.29 137.06
CA ASP A 4 -49.60 -53.59 136.53
C ASP A 4 -51.05 -53.45 136.01
N LEU A 5 -51.20 -53.53 134.69
CA LEU A 5 -52.50 -53.41 134.01
C LEU A 5 -53.22 -54.76 133.87
N GLU A 6 -52.56 -55.88 134.18
CA GLU A 6 -53.18 -57.21 134.17
C GLU A 6 -53.95 -57.49 135.46
N HIS A 7 -53.56 -56.86 136.57
CA HIS A 7 -54.23 -56.99 137.88
C HIS A 7 -54.44 -55.62 138.56
N PRO A 8 -55.34 -54.76 138.03
CA PRO A 8 -55.44 -53.36 138.45
C PRO A 8 -55.94 -53.22 139.89
N ILE A 9 -55.17 -52.52 140.73
CA ILE A 9 -55.46 -52.32 142.17
C ILE A 9 -55.97 -50.90 142.44
N THR A 10 -55.77 -49.98 141.50
CA THR A 10 -56.27 -48.60 141.56
C THR A 10 -57.22 -48.29 140.41
N TYR A 11 -58.12 -47.33 140.62
CA TYR A 11 -59.05 -46.87 139.58
C TYR A 11 -58.34 -46.39 138.30
N GLY A 12 -57.16 -45.79 138.42
CA GLY A 12 -56.36 -45.34 137.28
C GLY A 12 -55.86 -46.48 136.39
N GLU A 13 -55.51 -47.62 136.98
CA GLU A 13 -55.06 -48.81 136.25
C GLU A 13 -56.23 -49.49 135.52
N HIS A 14 -57.41 -49.52 136.14
CA HIS A 14 -58.62 -50.04 135.51
C HIS A 14 -59.09 -49.17 134.33
N TYR A 15 -58.98 -47.83 134.45
CA TYR A 15 -59.32 -46.93 133.35
C TYR A 15 -58.33 -47.05 132.17
N ALA A 16 -57.04 -47.18 132.46
CA ALA A 16 -56.00 -47.37 131.44
C ALA A 16 -56.16 -48.70 130.68
N GLY A 17 -56.54 -49.78 131.36
CA GLY A 17 -56.84 -51.07 130.73
C GLY A 17 -58.00 -50.99 129.72
N ILE A 18 -59.09 -50.29 130.08
CA ILE A 18 -60.23 -50.10 129.19
C ILE A 18 -59.84 -49.28 127.95
N MET A 19 -59.06 -48.21 128.10
CA MET A 19 -58.64 -47.37 126.96
C MET A 19 -57.76 -48.14 125.96
N LEU A 20 -56.92 -49.06 126.43
CA LEU A 20 -56.10 -49.91 125.55
C LEU A 20 -56.95 -50.88 124.71
N GLU A 21 -58.04 -51.42 125.28
CA GLU A 21 -58.97 -52.24 124.51
C GLU A 21 -59.77 -51.43 123.48
N VAL A 22 -60.14 -50.18 123.82
CA VAL A 22 -60.81 -49.27 122.87
C VAL A 22 -59.89 -48.93 121.69
N ASP A 23 -58.61 -48.65 121.93
CA ASP A 23 -57.65 -48.34 120.86
C ASP A 23 -57.41 -49.54 119.93
N LYS A 24 -57.37 -50.77 120.46
CA LYS A 24 -57.27 -51.99 119.64
C LYS A 24 -58.49 -52.17 118.73
N ALA A 25 -59.69 -51.91 119.25
CA ALA A 25 -60.92 -52.01 118.45
C ALA A 25 -61.00 -50.93 117.35
N PHE A 26 -60.43 -49.74 117.58
CA PHE A 26 -60.39 -48.67 116.58
C PHE A 26 -59.44 -49.00 115.41
N ALA A 27 -58.27 -49.59 115.71
CA ALA A 27 -57.29 -49.96 114.69
C ALA A 27 -57.82 -51.04 113.72
N GLU A 28 -58.56 -52.04 114.21
CA GLU A 28 -59.18 -53.07 113.37
C GLU A 28 -60.23 -52.51 112.39
N ILE A 29 -60.93 -51.43 112.78
CA ILE A 29 -61.94 -50.78 111.92
C ILE A 29 -61.28 -49.96 110.81
N GLU A 30 -60.17 -49.26 111.10
CA GLU A 30 -59.41 -48.52 110.08
C GLU A 30 -58.81 -49.45 109.01
N GLU A 31 -58.32 -50.63 109.40
CA GLU A 31 -57.71 -51.59 108.48
C GLU A 31 -58.73 -52.14 107.46
N GLN A 32 -59.98 -52.40 107.88
CA GLN A 32 -61.03 -52.88 106.97
C GLN A 32 -61.57 -51.80 106.02
N ALA A 33 -61.46 -50.51 106.37
CA ALA A 33 -61.98 -49.40 105.56
C ALA A 33 -61.08 -49.00 104.38
N ILE A 34 -59.76 -49.26 104.47
CA ILE A 34 -58.77 -48.75 103.50
C ILE A 34 -58.53 -49.72 102.34
N LYS A 35 -58.69 -51.04 102.57
CA LYS A 35 -58.40 -52.11 101.60
C LYS A 35 -59.06 -51.96 100.20
N PRO A 36 -60.27 -51.38 100.04
CA PRO A 36 -60.91 -51.22 98.73
C PRO A 36 -60.37 -50.06 97.86
N PHE A 37 -59.55 -49.14 98.40
CA PHE A 37 -59.16 -47.89 97.71
C PHE A 37 -57.76 -47.91 97.07
N ILE A 38 -57.10 -49.07 96.96
CA ILE A 38 -55.82 -49.21 96.26
C ILE A 38 -56.06 -49.06 94.72
N PRO A 39 -55.48 -48.06 94.03
CA PRO A 39 -55.80 -47.77 92.63
C PRO A 39 -55.40 -48.87 91.64
N ALA A 40 -56.26 -49.13 90.64
CA ALA A 40 -56.08 -50.09 89.54
C ALA A 40 -54.89 -49.81 88.58
N ILE A 41 -54.06 -48.80 88.87
CA ILE A 41 -52.84 -48.46 88.10
C ILE A 41 -51.80 -49.59 88.16
N PHE A 42 -51.74 -50.36 89.25
CA PHE A 42 -50.80 -51.47 89.42
C PHE A 42 -51.24 -52.76 88.70
N SER A 43 -52.36 -52.72 87.97
CA SER A 43 -52.89 -53.84 87.18
C SER A 43 -52.40 -53.84 85.73
N ASP A 44 -51.82 -52.74 85.24
CA ASP A 44 -51.36 -52.63 83.85
C ASP A 44 -50.13 -53.54 83.60
N PRO A 45 -50.18 -54.46 82.62
CA PRO A 45 -49.12 -55.45 82.40
C PRO A 45 -47.76 -54.83 82.09
N ASP A 46 -47.73 -53.74 81.31
CA ASP A 46 -46.50 -53.09 80.87
C ASP A 46 -45.85 -52.29 82.02
N ILE A 47 -46.68 -51.63 82.84
CA ILE A 47 -46.21 -50.93 84.05
C ILE A 47 -45.65 -51.93 85.07
N ARG A 48 -46.28 -53.12 85.18
CA ARG A 48 -45.88 -54.17 86.12
C ARG A 48 -44.57 -54.84 85.70
N GLU A 49 -44.36 -55.09 84.41
CA GLU A 49 -43.10 -55.65 83.88
C GLU A 49 -41.93 -54.65 84.01
N ALA A 50 -42.22 -53.36 83.87
CA ALA A 50 -41.20 -52.32 83.93
C ALA A 50 -40.76 -51.92 85.36
N MET A 51 -41.43 -52.42 86.42
CA MET A 51 -41.11 -52.14 87.83
C MET A 51 -39.90 -52.95 88.33
N PRO A 52 -38.87 -52.32 88.91
CA PRO A 52 -37.73 -53.02 89.48
C PRO A 52 -38.03 -53.57 90.88
N PHE A 53 -37.83 -54.88 91.07
CA PHE A 53 -38.05 -55.66 92.31
C PHE A 53 -39.52 -55.75 92.78
N ASP A 54 -39.83 -56.78 93.57
CA ASP A 54 -41.17 -57.05 94.10
C ASP A 54 -41.56 -56.06 95.21
N ILE A 55 -41.93 -54.84 94.79
CA ILE A 55 -42.39 -53.75 95.65
C ILE A 55 -43.76 -54.09 96.27
N LEU A 56 -44.60 -54.87 95.59
CA LEU A 56 -45.90 -55.31 96.09
C LEU A 56 -45.74 -56.25 97.32
N GLY A 57 -44.83 -57.23 97.25
CA GLY A 57 -44.56 -58.14 98.38
C GLY A 57 -43.86 -57.49 99.57
N LYS A 58 -43.30 -56.27 99.42
CA LYS A 58 -42.67 -55.50 100.51
C LYS A 58 -43.61 -54.47 101.14
N LEU A 59 -44.58 -53.93 100.40
CA LEU A 59 -45.64 -53.08 100.96
C LEU A 59 -46.59 -53.86 101.88
N GLU A 60 -46.83 -55.15 101.61
CA GLU A 60 -47.62 -56.02 102.49
C GLU A 60 -46.94 -56.30 103.85
N ARG A 61 -45.61 -56.26 103.94
CA ARG A 61 -44.85 -56.47 105.20
C ARG A 61 -44.60 -55.20 106.02
N LEU A 62 -45.00 -54.04 105.51
CA LEU A 62 -44.87 -52.75 106.21
C LEU A 62 -45.98 -52.53 107.25
N PHE A 63 -46.97 -53.42 107.34
CA PHE A 63 -48.11 -53.35 108.26
C PHE A 63 -48.01 -54.29 109.49
N GLU A 64 -46.89 -55.01 109.70
CA GLU A 64 -46.67 -55.83 110.90
C GLU A 64 -45.55 -55.23 111.77
N PHE A 65 -45.89 -54.47 112.82
CA PHE A 65 -44.96 -54.08 113.89
C PHE A 65 -45.59 -54.18 115.29
N GLU A 66 -45.02 -55.05 116.14
CA GLU A 66 -45.24 -55.12 117.59
C GLU A 66 -44.28 -54.17 118.34
N SER A 67 -44.74 -52.97 118.74
CA SER A 67 -44.56 -52.38 120.09
C SER A 67 -44.86 -50.87 120.11
N PRO A 68 -45.51 -50.33 121.15
CA PRO A 68 -46.09 -48.98 121.15
C PRO A 68 -45.28 -47.98 121.98
N GLY A 69 -44.10 -47.55 121.51
CA GLY A 69 -43.23 -46.69 122.34
C GLY A 69 -42.35 -45.63 121.68
N LEU A 70 -42.23 -45.55 120.34
CA LEU A 70 -41.21 -44.69 119.69
C LEU A 70 -41.70 -43.92 118.45
N GLY A 71 -42.99 -43.59 118.35
CA GLY A 71 -43.58 -42.99 117.14
C GLY A 71 -43.45 -41.46 116.97
N GLY A 72 -43.02 -40.70 117.99
CA GLY A 72 -43.33 -39.27 118.05
C GLY A 72 -42.41 -38.30 117.30
N VAL A 73 -41.08 -38.41 117.43
CA VAL A 73 -40.17 -37.29 117.07
C VAL A 73 -38.87 -37.73 116.36
N GLY A 74 -38.37 -38.94 116.58
CA GLY A 74 -37.19 -39.46 115.86
C GLY A 74 -37.47 -39.95 114.42
N GLY A 75 -38.72 -40.32 114.13
CA GLY A 75 -39.11 -40.85 112.82
C GLY A 75 -39.13 -39.81 111.69
N ARG A 76 -39.48 -38.55 111.97
CA ARG A 76 -39.61 -37.51 110.93
C ARG A 76 -38.25 -37.06 110.37
N PHE A 77 -37.20 -37.01 111.18
CA PHE A 77 -35.87 -36.56 110.77
C PHE A 77 -35.08 -37.63 109.99
N ILE A 78 -35.31 -38.91 110.28
CA ILE A 78 -34.73 -40.04 109.52
C ILE A 78 -35.53 -40.28 108.23
N SER A 79 -36.85 -40.02 108.21
CA SER A 79 -37.70 -40.12 107.02
C SER A 79 -37.28 -39.14 105.92
N GLU A 80 -36.99 -37.88 106.24
CA GLU A 80 -36.63 -36.88 105.20
C GLU A 80 -35.29 -37.18 104.51
N ILE A 81 -34.30 -37.68 105.26
CA ILE A 81 -32.99 -38.09 104.70
C ILE A 81 -33.12 -39.42 103.94
N ALA A 82 -33.91 -40.36 104.46
CA ALA A 82 -34.22 -41.60 103.76
C ALA A 82 -35.00 -41.33 102.46
N ASP A 83 -35.96 -40.42 102.45
CA ASP A 83 -36.74 -40.04 101.26
C ASP A 83 -35.86 -39.40 100.18
N GLN A 84 -34.89 -38.56 100.56
CA GLN A 84 -33.92 -38.01 99.61
C GLN A 84 -32.95 -39.09 99.05
N ALA A 85 -32.45 -39.98 99.91
CA ALA A 85 -31.54 -41.05 99.49
C ALA A 85 -32.26 -42.11 98.63
N VAL A 86 -33.50 -42.44 98.97
CA VAL A 86 -34.38 -43.33 98.20
C VAL A 86 -34.74 -42.67 96.88
N SER A 87 -35.08 -41.38 96.84
CA SER A 87 -35.35 -40.65 95.60
C SER A 87 -34.15 -40.67 94.64
N MET A 88 -32.92 -40.45 95.14
CA MET A 88 -31.70 -40.50 94.31
C MET A 88 -31.44 -41.86 93.65
N VAL A 89 -31.84 -42.97 94.29
CA VAL A 89 -31.63 -44.33 93.77
C VAL A 89 -32.85 -44.84 92.99
N MET A 90 -34.06 -44.48 93.41
CA MET A 90 -35.32 -44.94 92.82
C MET A 90 -35.69 -44.18 91.55
N THR A 91 -35.44 -42.87 91.45
CA THR A 91 -35.81 -42.09 90.25
C THR A 91 -35.12 -42.59 88.97
N PRO A 92 -33.81 -42.93 88.96
CA PRO A 92 -33.19 -43.59 87.81
C PRO A 92 -33.72 -45.01 87.57
N ALA A 93 -33.99 -45.77 88.63
CA ALA A 93 -34.48 -47.15 88.55
C ALA A 93 -35.90 -47.26 87.98
N LEU A 94 -36.76 -46.26 88.23
CA LEU A 94 -38.14 -46.21 87.79
C LEU A 94 -38.34 -45.58 86.39
N ARG A 95 -37.26 -45.19 85.68
CA ARG A 95 -37.39 -44.58 84.35
C ARG A 95 -38.15 -45.45 83.35
N LYS A 96 -37.96 -46.77 83.38
CA LYS A 96 -38.69 -47.69 82.49
C LYS A 96 -40.19 -47.69 82.78
N THR A 97 -40.56 -47.71 84.06
CA THR A 97 -41.95 -47.58 84.51
C THR A 97 -42.54 -46.22 84.11
N GLN A 98 -41.76 -45.14 84.23
CA GLN A 98 -42.15 -43.81 83.78
C GLN A 98 -42.38 -43.75 82.27
N TYR A 99 -41.54 -44.39 81.46
CA TYR A 99 -41.74 -44.47 80.01
C TYR A 99 -42.97 -45.31 79.63
N ALA A 100 -43.21 -46.43 80.32
CA ALA A 100 -44.42 -47.24 80.13
C ALA A 100 -45.69 -46.42 80.45
N ALA A 101 -45.68 -45.72 81.59
CA ALA A 101 -46.77 -44.82 81.96
C ALA A 101 -46.99 -43.70 80.93
N ASN A 102 -45.92 -43.06 80.44
CA ASN A 102 -46.02 -42.01 79.41
C ASN A 102 -46.58 -42.53 78.08
N ARG A 103 -46.34 -43.81 77.72
CA ARG A 103 -46.92 -44.44 76.52
C ARG A 103 -48.42 -44.64 76.63
N VAL A 104 -48.90 -44.98 77.84
CA VAL A 104 -50.32 -45.21 78.12
C VAL A 104 -51.08 -43.90 78.22
N PHE A 105 -50.57 -42.94 79.01
CA PHE A 105 -51.31 -41.70 79.27
C PHE A 105 -51.19 -40.66 78.14
N GLN A 106 -50.10 -40.67 77.36
CA GLN A 106 -49.86 -39.75 76.23
C GLN A 106 -50.13 -38.26 76.54
N ASN A 107 -49.99 -37.85 77.80
CA ASN A 107 -50.36 -36.53 78.30
C ASN A 107 -49.19 -35.52 78.24
N MET A 108 -48.07 -35.92 77.65
CA MET A 108 -46.93 -35.04 77.41
C MET A 108 -47.31 -34.01 76.34
N ILE A 109 -47.30 -32.74 76.70
CA ILE A 109 -47.53 -31.62 75.79
C ILE A 109 -46.20 -30.93 75.46
N VAL A 110 -46.15 -30.28 74.29
CA VAL A 110 -45.00 -29.45 73.90
C VAL A 110 -44.78 -28.40 74.98
N ASN A 111 -43.53 -28.29 75.45
CA ASN A 111 -43.18 -27.32 76.47
C ASN A 111 -43.34 -25.87 75.96
N PRO A 112 -43.43 -24.88 76.87
CA PRO A 112 -43.61 -23.48 76.49
C PRO A 112 -42.55 -22.94 75.52
N ASP A 113 -41.28 -23.33 75.68
CA ASP A 113 -40.18 -22.87 74.81
C ASP A 113 -40.37 -23.29 73.35
N VAL A 114 -40.68 -24.58 73.11
CA VAL A 114 -40.91 -25.09 71.76
C VAL A 114 -42.24 -24.55 71.21
N ALA A 115 -43.26 -24.37 72.06
CA ALA A 115 -44.52 -23.78 71.63
C ALA A 115 -44.34 -22.32 71.16
N MET A 116 -43.48 -21.55 71.82
CA MET A 116 -43.13 -20.18 71.47
C MET A 116 -42.40 -20.08 70.13
N GLU A 117 -41.41 -20.94 69.90
CA GLU A 117 -40.73 -21.05 68.60
C GLU A 117 -41.71 -21.37 67.47
N LEU A 118 -42.59 -22.36 67.69
CA LEU A 118 -43.61 -22.74 66.72
C LEU A 118 -44.60 -21.58 66.47
N PHE A 119 -45.02 -20.87 67.50
CA PHE A 119 -45.94 -19.74 67.37
C PHE A 119 -45.33 -18.61 66.53
N ARG A 120 -44.06 -18.24 66.79
CA ARG A 120 -43.34 -17.20 66.03
C ARG A 120 -43.14 -17.56 64.56
N ARG A 121 -42.89 -18.83 64.28
CA ARG A 121 -42.78 -19.37 62.91
C ARG A 121 -44.15 -19.57 62.25
N ARG A 122 -45.25 -19.14 62.90
CA ARG A 122 -46.64 -19.32 62.47
C ARG A 122 -47.06 -20.79 62.29
N GLY A 123 -46.44 -21.70 63.03
CA GLY A 123 -46.69 -23.14 63.01
C GLY A 123 -47.80 -23.63 63.95
N ILE A 124 -48.22 -22.82 64.93
CA ILE A 124 -49.37 -23.09 65.79
C ILE A 124 -50.20 -21.82 66.00
N GLU A 125 -51.49 -21.98 66.31
CA GLU A 125 -52.41 -20.87 66.58
C GLU A 125 -52.29 -20.34 68.01
N ALA A 126 -52.73 -19.09 68.23
CA ALA A 126 -52.64 -18.39 69.51
C ALA A 126 -53.32 -19.14 70.67
N PHE A 127 -54.43 -19.83 70.39
CA PHE A 127 -55.10 -20.65 71.40
C PHE A 127 -54.19 -21.79 71.90
N THR A 128 -53.61 -22.56 70.98
CA THR A 128 -52.71 -23.68 71.29
C THR A 128 -51.47 -23.18 72.03
N TYR A 129 -50.90 -22.07 71.58
CA TYR A 129 -49.77 -21.41 72.21
C TYR A 129 -50.05 -21.01 73.68
N ASN A 130 -51.13 -20.26 73.92
CA ASN A 130 -51.53 -19.83 75.26
C ASN A 130 -51.87 -21.02 76.18
N TYR A 131 -52.46 -22.09 75.63
CA TYR A 131 -52.76 -23.29 76.39
C TYR A 131 -51.48 -23.98 76.92
N ARG A 132 -50.39 -24.04 76.14
CA ARG A 132 -49.13 -24.66 76.58
C ARG A 132 -48.51 -23.92 77.76
N PHE A 133 -48.51 -22.59 77.73
CA PHE A 133 -48.01 -21.76 78.84
C PHE A 133 -48.86 -21.91 80.11
N ARG A 134 -50.20 -21.89 79.97
CA ARG A 134 -51.12 -22.11 81.09
C ARG A 134 -51.00 -23.51 81.70
N ALA A 135 -50.89 -24.54 80.87
CA ALA A 135 -50.71 -25.91 81.31
C ALA A 135 -49.36 -26.14 82.02
N ALA A 136 -48.35 -25.31 81.73
CA ALA A 136 -47.07 -25.27 82.43
C ALA A 136 -47.07 -24.36 83.67
N GLY A 137 -48.20 -23.73 84.02
CA GLY A 137 -48.35 -22.90 85.23
C GLY A 137 -47.97 -21.42 85.07
N TYR A 138 -47.66 -20.96 83.85
CA TYR A 138 -47.35 -19.55 83.61
C TYR A 138 -48.63 -18.70 83.54
N ASN A 139 -48.60 -17.55 84.20
CA ASN A 139 -49.60 -16.50 83.98
C ASN A 139 -49.27 -15.69 82.72
N GLU A 140 -50.19 -14.83 82.27
CA GLU A 140 -50.00 -14.04 81.05
C GLU A 140 -48.81 -13.06 81.13
N ALA A 141 -48.48 -12.56 82.32
CA ALA A 141 -47.35 -11.64 82.50
C ALA A 141 -46.01 -12.35 82.34
N GLU A 142 -45.84 -13.51 82.99
CA GLU A 142 -44.65 -14.35 82.88
C GLU A 142 -44.46 -14.89 81.45
N GLN A 143 -45.57 -15.24 80.78
CA GLN A 143 -45.57 -15.61 79.37
C GLN A 143 -44.98 -14.47 78.51
N LYS A 144 -45.43 -13.22 78.68
CA LYS A 144 -44.91 -12.06 77.92
C LYS A 144 -43.43 -11.78 78.21
N LEU A 145 -42.97 -12.01 79.44
CA LEU A 145 -41.55 -11.88 79.79
C LEU A 145 -40.70 -12.94 79.09
N LEU A 146 -41.14 -14.20 79.08
CA LEU A 146 -40.48 -15.28 78.34
C LEU A 146 -40.50 -15.06 76.83
N GLU A 147 -41.61 -14.53 76.30
CA GLU A 147 -41.69 -14.08 74.90
C GLU A 147 -40.65 -12.99 74.61
N THR A 148 -40.54 -11.99 75.47
CA THR A 148 -39.58 -10.90 75.25
C THR A 148 -38.14 -11.41 75.33
N ALA A 149 -37.83 -12.27 76.31
CA ALA A 149 -36.50 -12.84 76.51
C ALA A 149 -36.07 -13.79 75.38
N SER A 150 -37.01 -14.43 74.69
CA SER A 150 -36.75 -15.34 73.57
C SER A 150 -36.57 -14.64 72.23
N VAL A 151 -36.83 -13.33 72.13
CA VAL A 151 -36.44 -12.58 70.94
C VAL A 151 -34.92 -12.62 70.85
N ASN A 152 -34.40 -13.11 69.72
CA ASN A 152 -32.97 -12.99 69.42
C ASN A 152 -32.58 -11.52 69.47
N TYR A 153 -31.94 -11.11 70.55
CA TYR A 153 -31.38 -9.78 70.67
C TYR A 153 -30.09 -9.71 69.84
N PRO A 154 -29.83 -8.62 69.09
CA PRO A 154 -28.60 -8.51 68.32
C PRO A 154 -27.37 -8.72 69.21
N GLY A 155 -26.34 -9.37 68.68
CA GLY A 155 -25.11 -9.59 69.43
C GLY A 155 -24.42 -8.27 69.75
N ILE A 156 -23.57 -8.27 70.78
CA ILE A 156 -22.77 -7.09 71.16
C ILE A 156 -22.02 -6.49 69.94
N PRO A 157 -21.38 -7.28 69.04
CA PRO A 157 -20.74 -6.74 67.83
C PRO A 157 -21.70 -5.97 66.91
N ASP A 158 -22.90 -6.49 66.70
CA ASP A 158 -23.91 -5.88 65.82
C ASP A 158 -24.44 -4.58 66.42
N LEU A 159 -24.67 -4.56 67.74
CA LEU A 159 -25.07 -3.38 68.48
C LEU A 159 -23.99 -2.30 68.43
N ILE A 160 -22.72 -2.64 68.65
CA ILE A 160 -21.60 -1.69 68.52
C ILE A 160 -21.53 -1.13 67.10
N ARG A 161 -21.64 -2.00 66.08
CA ARG A 161 -21.65 -1.58 64.68
C ARG A 161 -22.81 -0.62 64.41
N TRP A 162 -24.02 -0.96 64.85
CA TRP A 162 -25.18 -0.10 64.73
C TRP A 162 -24.96 1.24 65.43
N SER A 163 -24.45 1.25 66.68
CA SER A 163 -24.18 2.47 67.45
C SER A 163 -23.20 3.41 66.74
N ARG A 164 -22.20 2.90 66.02
CA ARG A 164 -21.25 3.71 65.22
C ARG A 164 -21.90 4.51 64.10
N TYR A 165 -23.04 4.06 63.58
CA TYR A 165 -23.81 4.81 62.57
C TYR A 165 -24.80 5.81 63.18
N GLN A 166 -24.97 5.80 64.51
CA GLN A 166 -25.92 6.67 65.20
C GLN A 166 -25.26 7.88 65.86
N VAL A 167 -23.97 7.76 66.22
CA VAL A 167 -23.24 8.81 66.95
C VAL A 167 -21.78 8.89 66.48
N ALA A 168 -21.11 10.00 66.78
CA ALA A 168 -19.66 10.13 66.60
C ALA A 168 -18.88 9.12 67.47
N PRO A 169 -17.68 8.68 67.05
CA PRO A 169 -16.92 7.60 67.72
C PRO A 169 -16.66 7.84 69.21
N GLU A 170 -16.36 9.06 69.60
CA GLU A 170 -16.13 9.48 70.99
C GLU A 170 -17.34 9.31 71.92
N ASN A 171 -18.56 9.20 71.37
CA ASN A 171 -19.80 9.04 72.15
C ASN A 171 -20.37 7.61 72.08
N LEU A 172 -19.60 6.66 71.56
CA LEU A 172 -20.07 5.31 71.22
C LEU A 172 -20.51 4.52 72.46
N PHE A 173 -19.73 4.56 73.55
CA PHE A 173 -20.08 3.87 74.80
C PHE A 173 -21.42 4.35 75.34
N THR A 174 -21.63 5.67 75.44
CA THR A 174 -22.88 6.27 75.92
C THR A 174 -24.08 5.84 75.07
N LYS A 175 -23.93 5.75 73.74
CA LYS A 175 -25.01 5.29 72.86
C LYS A 175 -25.32 3.81 73.06
N PHE A 176 -24.29 2.99 73.22
CA PHE A 176 -24.43 1.55 73.45
C PHE A 176 -25.05 1.26 74.82
N ASP A 177 -24.55 1.88 75.89
CA ASP A 177 -24.99 1.65 77.27
C ASP A 177 -26.47 1.99 77.49
N ASN A 178 -26.96 3.05 76.81
CA ASN A 178 -28.38 3.39 76.78
C ASN A 178 -29.27 2.33 76.07
N THR A 179 -28.67 1.41 75.32
CA THR A 179 -29.37 0.37 74.54
C THR A 179 -29.18 -1.02 75.16
N TYR A 180 -27.99 -1.34 75.65
CA TYR A 180 -27.62 -2.61 76.25
C TYR A 180 -26.61 -2.41 77.38
N GLN A 181 -26.96 -2.87 78.58
CA GLN A 181 -26.11 -2.75 79.76
C GLN A 181 -24.89 -3.67 79.66
N ILE A 182 -23.69 -3.10 79.76
CA ILE A 182 -22.42 -3.85 79.70
C ILE A 182 -21.40 -3.26 80.68
N ASP A 183 -20.49 -4.11 81.18
CA ASP A 183 -19.33 -3.61 81.92
C ASP A 183 -18.42 -2.76 81.00
N PRO A 184 -17.98 -1.56 81.43
CA PRO A 184 -17.16 -0.69 80.59
C PRO A 184 -15.86 -1.32 80.07
N LYS A 185 -15.20 -2.19 80.85
CA LYS A 185 -13.97 -2.88 80.40
C LYS A 185 -14.28 -3.93 79.34
N LEU A 186 -15.43 -4.61 79.50
CA LEU A 186 -15.88 -5.57 78.51
C LEU A 186 -16.28 -4.87 77.20
N PHE A 187 -16.87 -3.68 77.28
CA PHE A 187 -17.16 -2.86 76.09
C PHE A 187 -15.90 -2.51 75.32
N GLU A 188 -14.81 -2.08 75.98
CA GLU A 188 -13.54 -1.75 75.32
C GLU A 188 -13.00 -2.92 74.49
N LEU A 189 -13.09 -4.14 75.02
CA LEU A 189 -12.67 -5.37 74.32
C LEU A 189 -13.51 -5.60 73.05
N TRP A 190 -14.84 -5.52 73.16
CA TRP A 190 -15.74 -5.71 72.03
C TRP A 190 -15.64 -4.57 71.00
N GLU A 191 -15.40 -3.35 71.45
CA GLU A 191 -15.19 -2.21 70.58
C GLU A 191 -13.93 -2.43 69.74
N TRP A 192 -12.83 -2.84 70.36
CA TRP A 192 -11.60 -3.17 69.65
C TRP A 192 -11.81 -4.30 68.63
N GLN A 193 -12.48 -5.39 69.02
CA GLN A 193 -12.74 -6.54 68.13
C GLN A 193 -13.58 -6.18 66.90
N THR A 194 -14.41 -5.15 66.99
CA THR A 194 -15.27 -4.71 65.88
C THR A 194 -14.60 -3.64 65.00
N ARG A 195 -13.42 -3.13 65.35
CA ARG A 195 -12.70 -2.16 64.50
C ARG A 195 -12.20 -2.86 63.23
N GLN A 196 -12.28 -2.14 62.11
CA GLN A 196 -11.64 -2.59 60.88
C GLN A 196 -10.12 -2.54 61.06
N GLN A 197 -9.44 -3.60 60.64
CA GLN A 197 -7.99 -3.70 60.65
C GLN A 197 -7.51 -3.75 59.20
N PHE A 198 -6.34 -3.20 58.91
CA PHE A 198 -5.78 -3.34 57.57
C PHE A 198 -5.57 -4.82 57.24
N THR A 199 -5.85 -5.22 56.01
CA THR A 199 -5.46 -6.55 55.53
C THR A 199 -3.96 -6.60 55.25
N THR A 200 -3.39 -7.80 55.16
CA THR A 200 -1.98 -7.96 54.76
C THR A 200 -1.68 -7.27 53.43
N ASP A 201 -2.58 -7.40 52.45
CA ASP A 201 -2.43 -6.75 51.14
C ASP A 201 -2.50 -5.24 51.25
N GLN A 202 -3.39 -4.68 52.08
CA GLN A 202 -3.48 -3.24 52.29
C GLN A 202 -2.20 -2.69 52.92
N VAL A 203 -1.65 -3.37 53.93
CA VAL A 203 -0.37 -3.00 54.56
C VAL A 203 0.78 -3.04 53.54
N ILE A 204 0.86 -4.09 52.72
CA ILE A 204 1.86 -4.19 51.64
C ILE A 204 1.69 -3.08 50.61
N ASN A 205 0.45 -2.78 50.18
CA ASN A 205 0.19 -1.70 49.22
C ASN A 205 0.57 -0.33 49.78
N LEU A 206 0.33 -0.06 51.06
CA LEU A 206 0.76 1.19 51.70
C LEU A 206 2.28 1.33 51.65
N TRP A 207 3.01 0.24 51.93
CA TRP A 207 4.47 0.21 51.86
C TRP A 207 5.00 0.36 50.43
N GLN A 208 4.42 -0.35 49.45
CA GLN A 208 4.82 -0.24 48.03
C GLN A 208 4.61 1.16 47.46
N ARG A 209 3.66 1.91 48.02
CA ARG A 209 3.39 3.31 47.67
C ARG A 209 4.19 4.30 48.50
N GLU A 210 5.17 3.82 49.28
CA GLU A 210 6.04 4.61 50.15
C GLU A 210 5.28 5.44 51.20
N ILE A 211 4.06 5.03 51.56
CA ILE A 211 3.25 5.69 52.60
C ILE A 211 3.74 5.30 53.99
N ILE A 212 4.27 4.08 54.13
CA ILE A 212 4.90 3.56 55.35
C ILE A 212 6.28 2.99 55.01
N ASP A 213 7.20 3.05 55.97
CA ASP A 213 8.56 2.51 55.85
C ASP A 213 8.65 1.03 56.25
N ASP A 214 9.83 0.42 56.09
CA ASP A 214 10.08 -1.00 56.43
C ASP A 214 9.83 -1.32 57.91
N THR A 215 10.09 -0.35 58.79
CA THR A 215 9.88 -0.48 60.23
C THR A 215 8.38 -0.60 60.53
N ASN A 216 7.58 0.29 59.97
CA ASN A 216 6.12 0.31 60.14
C ASN A 216 5.46 -0.88 59.42
N LEU A 217 5.94 -1.26 58.24
CA LEU A 217 5.51 -2.49 57.55
C LEU A 217 5.67 -3.71 58.47
N SER A 218 6.86 -3.90 59.03
CA SER A 218 7.17 -5.02 59.90
C SER A 218 6.38 -4.99 61.21
N LEU A 219 6.03 -3.81 61.71
CA LEU A 219 5.19 -3.65 62.90
C LEU A 219 3.74 -4.03 62.60
N GLU A 220 3.16 -3.51 61.52
CA GLU A 220 1.77 -3.79 61.16
C GLU A 220 1.56 -5.25 60.78
N LEU A 221 2.47 -5.87 60.01
CA LEU A 221 2.37 -7.30 59.70
C LEU A 221 2.42 -8.19 60.96
N ARG A 222 3.21 -7.80 61.97
CA ARG A 222 3.22 -8.51 63.27
C ARG A 222 1.91 -8.32 64.03
N ARG A 223 1.31 -7.13 64.01
CA ARG A 223 -0.01 -6.87 64.60
C ARG A 223 -1.11 -7.72 63.95
N LEU A 224 -0.98 -7.99 62.65
CA LEU A 224 -1.87 -8.89 61.89
C LEU A 224 -1.58 -10.39 62.11
N GLY A 225 -0.57 -10.74 62.90
CA GLY A 225 -0.27 -12.13 63.27
C GLY A 225 0.83 -12.80 62.45
N TRP A 226 1.49 -12.10 61.52
CA TRP A 226 2.66 -12.66 60.82
C TRP A 226 3.85 -12.79 61.77
N GLY A 227 4.39 -14.00 61.87
CA GLY A 227 5.63 -14.24 62.60
C GLY A 227 6.83 -13.56 61.92
N SER A 228 7.81 -13.12 62.71
CA SER A 228 9.00 -12.39 62.20
C SER A 228 9.75 -13.10 61.07
N LYS A 229 9.73 -14.44 61.06
CA LYS A 229 10.39 -15.26 60.03
C LYS A 229 9.71 -15.20 58.66
N HIS A 230 8.43 -14.81 58.59
CA HIS A 230 7.63 -14.83 57.37
C HIS A 230 7.42 -13.44 56.76
N ILE A 231 7.77 -12.38 57.49
CA ILE A 231 7.62 -10.98 57.05
C ILE A 231 8.37 -10.78 55.72
N GLN A 232 9.64 -11.19 55.64
CA GLN A 232 10.41 -11.02 54.41
C GLN A 232 9.78 -11.76 53.21
N ASN A 233 9.21 -12.94 53.43
CA ASN A 233 8.57 -13.72 52.37
C ASN A 233 7.30 -13.02 51.86
N ILE A 234 6.44 -12.52 52.77
CA ILE A 234 5.20 -11.85 52.37
C ILE A 234 5.48 -10.48 51.74
N THR A 235 6.50 -9.76 52.22
CA THR A 235 6.99 -8.53 51.58
C THR A 235 7.49 -8.82 50.16
N THR A 236 8.26 -9.90 49.97
CA THR A 236 8.76 -10.29 48.64
C THR A 236 7.63 -10.67 47.70
N LEU A 237 6.60 -11.37 48.19
CA LEU A 237 5.38 -11.69 47.43
C LEU A 237 4.56 -10.46 47.05
N GLY A 238 4.74 -9.34 47.76
CA GLY A 238 4.08 -8.08 47.45
C GLY A 238 4.48 -7.55 46.08
N TYR A 239 5.76 -7.68 45.69
CA TYR A 239 6.24 -7.16 44.40
C TYR A 239 5.69 -7.93 43.20
N GLU A 240 5.32 -7.18 42.17
CA GLU A 240 5.04 -7.76 40.86
C GLU A 240 6.35 -8.25 40.21
N VAL A 241 6.36 -9.52 39.79
CA VAL A 241 7.46 -10.05 39.00
C VAL A 241 7.18 -9.72 37.53
N PRO A 242 8.11 -9.07 36.80
CA PRO A 242 7.95 -8.87 35.36
C PRO A 242 7.69 -10.20 34.66
N ASN A 243 6.91 -10.18 33.59
CA ASN A 243 6.65 -11.42 32.84
C ASN A 243 7.95 -12.04 32.32
N ALA A 244 7.94 -13.34 32.06
CA ALA A 244 9.13 -14.08 31.63
C ALA A 244 9.76 -13.50 30.35
N MET A 245 8.97 -12.89 29.46
CA MET A 245 9.44 -12.28 28.21
C MET A 245 10.33 -11.08 28.49
N LEU A 246 9.88 -10.18 29.36
CA LEU A 246 10.62 -8.98 29.74
C LEU A 246 11.87 -9.34 30.55
N LEU A 247 11.77 -10.32 31.46
CA LEU A 247 12.95 -10.82 32.17
C LEU A 247 13.97 -11.41 31.20
N TYR A 248 13.52 -12.22 30.24
CA TYR A 248 14.40 -12.83 29.25
C TYR A 248 15.03 -11.77 28.32
N GLN A 249 14.26 -10.80 27.82
CA GLN A 249 14.78 -9.70 27.01
C GLN A 249 15.79 -8.83 27.77
N GLY A 250 15.52 -8.53 29.05
CA GLY A 250 16.46 -7.84 29.92
C GLY A 250 17.75 -8.64 30.12
N ASN A 251 17.63 -9.95 30.31
CA ASN A 251 18.77 -10.86 30.44
C ASN A 251 19.60 -10.95 29.15
N LEU A 252 18.96 -10.95 27.97
CA LEU A 252 19.65 -10.88 26.69
C LEU A 252 20.43 -9.57 26.54
N PHE A 253 19.81 -8.44 26.88
CA PHE A 253 20.46 -7.13 26.81
C PHE A 253 21.63 -7.01 27.79
N ALA A 254 21.50 -7.60 28.98
CA ALA A 254 22.54 -7.61 30.01
C ALA A 254 23.60 -8.71 29.81
N GLU A 255 23.52 -9.50 28.74
CA GLU A 255 24.40 -10.66 28.50
C GLU A 255 24.49 -11.61 29.71
N ALA A 256 23.35 -11.84 30.37
CA ALA A 256 23.27 -12.66 31.57
C ALA A 256 23.65 -14.13 31.26
N ASP A 257 24.30 -14.78 32.22
CA ASP A 257 24.66 -16.19 32.11
C ASP A 257 23.42 -17.12 32.13
N PRO A 258 23.54 -18.36 31.63
CA PRO A 258 22.42 -19.30 31.58
C PRO A 258 21.78 -19.63 32.94
N ASP A 259 22.56 -19.62 34.03
CA ASP A 259 22.04 -19.92 35.37
C ASP A 259 21.15 -18.78 35.86
N LYS A 260 21.55 -17.53 35.62
CA LYS A 260 20.74 -16.34 35.90
C LYS A 260 19.43 -16.35 35.11
N VAL A 261 19.49 -16.71 33.83
CA VAL A 261 18.28 -16.87 33.00
C VAL A 261 17.35 -17.91 33.61
N GLN A 262 17.85 -19.10 33.96
CA GLN A 262 17.04 -20.16 34.56
C GLN A 262 16.38 -19.73 35.89
N GLN A 263 17.10 -18.97 36.72
CA GLN A 263 16.54 -18.42 37.96
C GLN A 263 15.39 -17.44 37.70
N ASP A 264 15.52 -16.56 36.71
CA ASP A 264 14.47 -15.58 36.39
C ASP A 264 13.23 -16.23 35.76
N PHE A 265 13.39 -17.28 34.95
CA PHE A 265 12.28 -18.09 34.47
C PHE A 265 11.51 -18.75 35.62
N LYS A 266 12.21 -19.32 36.60
CA LYS A 266 11.60 -19.84 37.84
C LYS A 266 10.89 -18.73 38.61
N ARG A 267 11.49 -17.54 38.70
CA ARG A 267 10.90 -16.36 39.36
C ARG A 267 9.61 -15.91 38.67
N ALA A 268 9.56 -15.99 37.34
CA ALA A 268 8.37 -15.76 36.52
C ALA A 268 7.41 -16.96 36.45
N LYS A 269 7.65 -18.01 37.24
CA LYS A 269 6.79 -19.20 37.36
C LYS A 269 6.67 -20.02 36.07
N ILE A 270 7.69 -19.99 35.21
CA ILE A 270 7.79 -20.88 34.05
C ILE A 270 8.46 -22.19 34.48
N SER A 271 7.87 -23.33 34.08
CA SER A 271 8.46 -24.65 34.32
C SER A 271 9.81 -24.77 33.61
N PRO A 272 10.81 -25.45 34.21
CA PRO A 272 12.05 -25.79 33.51
C PRO A 272 11.81 -26.53 32.18
N ASP A 273 10.75 -27.36 32.10
CA ASP A 273 10.41 -28.13 30.90
C ASP A 273 9.85 -27.25 29.77
N ASP A 274 9.25 -26.11 30.12
CA ASP A 274 8.65 -25.16 29.17
C ASP A 274 9.62 -24.03 28.77
N MET A 275 10.81 -23.99 29.36
CA MET A 275 11.78 -22.91 29.19
C MET A 275 12.25 -22.78 27.73
N ILE A 276 12.67 -23.88 27.11
CA ILE A 276 13.13 -23.87 25.71
C ILE A 276 11.99 -23.51 24.75
N PRO A 277 10.80 -24.15 24.80
CA PRO A 277 9.65 -23.72 24.01
C PRO A 277 9.30 -22.24 24.18
N TYR A 278 9.41 -21.71 25.39
CA TYR A 278 9.16 -20.29 25.67
C TYR A 278 10.20 -19.38 25.01
N ILE A 279 11.49 -19.73 25.14
CA ILE A 279 12.59 -19.01 24.50
C ILE A 279 12.38 -18.98 22.98
N ASP A 280 12.13 -20.13 22.37
CA ASP A 280 11.91 -20.24 20.92
C ASP A 280 10.65 -19.48 20.47
N ALA A 281 9.64 -19.37 21.34
CA ALA A 281 8.44 -18.58 21.06
C ALA A 281 8.74 -17.07 21.05
N VAL A 282 9.54 -16.58 22.00
CA VAL A 282 9.83 -15.15 22.26
C VAL A 282 10.96 -14.60 21.40
N LEU A 283 11.94 -15.43 21.03
CA LEU A 283 13.03 -15.00 20.16
C LEU A 283 12.50 -14.50 18.82
N ALA A 284 13.14 -13.43 18.33
CA ALA A 284 12.79 -12.85 17.05
C ALA A 284 12.96 -13.88 15.94
N LYS A 285 11.90 -14.05 15.15
CA LYS A 285 11.87 -14.89 13.97
C LYS A 285 12.09 -14.05 12.71
N PRO A 286 12.70 -14.60 11.65
CA PRO A 286 12.76 -13.91 10.35
C PRO A 286 11.36 -13.53 9.86
N ALA A 287 11.24 -12.42 9.14
CA ALA A 287 9.96 -12.07 8.52
C ALA A 287 9.63 -13.07 7.41
N ALA A 288 8.34 -13.27 7.13
CA ALA A 288 7.90 -14.18 6.06
C ALA A 288 8.53 -13.84 4.70
N MET A 289 8.71 -12.56 4.39
CA MET A 289 9.37 -12.11 3.17
C MET A 289 10.87 -12.43 3.13
N ASP A 290 11.55 -12.41 4.28
CA ASP A 290 12.97 -12.77 4.36
C ASP A 290 13.14 -14.27 4.11
N LEU A 291 12.23 -15.10 4.65
CA LEU A 291 12.20 -16.54 4.38
C LEU A 291 11.95 -16.82 2.90
N ILE A 292 10.97 -16.15 2.28
CA ILE A 292 10.73 -16.26 0.82
C ILE A 292 12.01 -15.94 0.05
N GLN A 293 12.63 -14.79 0.31
CA GLN A 293 13.85 -14.40 -0.39
C GLN A 293 15.03 -15.35 -0.14
N TYR A 294 15.15 -15.88 1.08
CA TYR A 294 16.17 -16.87 1.41
C TYR A 294 15.96 -18.16 0.59
N HIS A 295 14.75 -18.70 0.57
CA HIS A 295 14.40 -19.91 -0.17
C HIS A 295 14.52 -19.73 -1.68
N LEU A 296 14.14 -18.57 -2.22
CA LEU A 296 14.36 -18.25 -3.65
C LEU A 296 15.86 -18.29 -4.02
N ARG A 297 16.75 -17.80 -3.14
CA ARG A 297 18.21 -17.80 -3.37
C ARG A 297 18.83 -19.19 -3.32
N GLN A 298 18.16 -20.17 -2.70
CA GLN A 298 18.55 -21.59 -2.74
C GLN A 298 17.99 -22.26 -4.02
N GLU A 299 18.29 -21.66 -5.18
CA GLU A 299 17.89 -22.20 -6.50
C GLU A 299 16.37 -22.40 -6.67
N ASN A 300 15.56 -21.54 -6.04
CA ASN A 300 14.09 -21.50 -6.15
C ASN A 300 13.39 -22.79 -5.71
N GLU A 301 13.98 -23.57 -4.81
CA GLU A 301 13.42 -24.88 -4.46
C GLU A 301 12.11 -24.79 -3.64
N LEU A 302 11.83 -23.66 -2.96
CA LEU A 302 10.64 -23.37 -2.10
C LEU A 302 10.15 -24.51 -1.16
N ALA A 303 10.83 -25.66 -1.12
CA ALA A 303 10.31 -26.90 -0.58
C ALA A 303 10.11 -26.82 0.93
N ASP A 304 11.06 -26.16 1.60
CA ASP A 304 11.06 -25.98 3.04
C ASP A 304 10.40 -24.67 3.49
N LEU A 305 9.93 -23.83 2.55
CA LEU A 305 9.31 -22.55 2.88
C LEU A 305 8.07 -22.73 3.76
N ASN A 306 7.18 -23.66 3.43
CA ASN A 306 5.98 -23.93 4.24
C ASN A 306 6.31 -24.37 5.67
N THR A 307 7.38 -25.15 5.83
CA THR A 307 7.87 -25.60 7.14
C THR A 307 8.38 -24.42 7.96
N ASP A 308 9.17 -23.53 7.36
CA ASP A 308 9.72 -22.37 8.05
C ASP A 308 8.67 -21.28 8.32
N LEU A 309 7.72 -21.07 7.40
CA LEU A 309 6.55 -20.22 7.61
C LEU A 309 5.74 -20.70 8.82
N ARG A 310 5.57 -22.02 8.98
CA ARG A 310 4.91 -22.60 10.17
C ARG A 310 5.66 -22.27 11.46
N LYS A 311 6.99 -22.41 11.48
CA LYS A 311 7.83 -22.13 12.66
C LYS A 311 7.72 -20.68 13.13
N ILE A 312 7.50 -19.74 12.21
CA ILE A 312 7.31 -18.32 12.57
C ILE A 312 5.86 -17.96 12.91
N GLY A 313 4.94 -18.93 12.85
CA GLY A 313 3.53 -18.76 13.25
C GLY A 313 2.55 -18.47 12.10
N VAL A 314 2.96 -18.63 10.84
CA VAL A 314 2.02 -18.51 9.70
C VAL A 314 1.08 -19.71 9.70
N HIS A 315 -0.22 -19.42 9.66
CA HIS A 315 -1.25 -20.45 9.61
C HIS A 315 -1.18 -21.23 8.28
N PRO A 316 -1.31 -22.57 8.27
CA PRO A 316 -1.19 -23.38 7.05
C PRO A 316 -2.11 -22.97 5.89
N SER A 317 -3.30 -22.42 6.17
CA SER A 317 -4.22 -21.93 5.14
C SER A 317 -3.68 -20.75 4.30
N TYR A 318 -2.59 -20.11 4.71
CA TYR A 318 -1.95 -19.02 3.97
C TYR A 318 -0.67 -19.45 3.24
N PHE A 319 -0.29 -20.73 3.28
CA PHE A 319 0.91 -21.20 2.58
C PHE A 319 0.83 -20.94 1.08
N ASP A 320 -0.30 -21.23 0.44
CA ASP A 320 -0.48 -20.96 -0.99
C ASP A 320 -0.37 -19.47 -1.32
N VAL A 321 -0.79 -18.59 -0.40
CA VAL A 321 -0.65 -17.14 -0.56
C VAL A 321 0.83 -16.74 -0.60
N TYR A 322 1.65 -17.23 0.34
CA TYR A 322 3.08 -16.90 0.36
C TYR A 322 3.85 -17.55 -0.79
N ASN A 323 3.49 -18.77 -1.20
CA ASN A 323 4.07 -19.40 -2.40
C ASN A 323 3.74 -18.61 -3.67
N ALA A 324 2.50 -18.12 -3.81
CA ALA A 324 2.13 -17.26 -4.93
C ALA A 324 2.88 -15.91 -4.90
N LEU A 325 3.07 -15.32 -3.72
CA LEU A 325 3.82 -14.06 -3.56
C LEU A 325 5.33 -14.21 -3.80
N ALA A 326 5.88 -15.43 -3.72
CA ALA A 326 7.28 -15.70 -4.03
C ALA A 326 7.62 -15.48 -5.51
N LEU A 327 6.63 -15.57 -6.40
CA LEU A 327 6.77 -15.39 -7.84
C LEU A 327 6.09 -14.09 -8.30
N PRO A 328 6.73 -12.92 -8.10
CA PRO A 328 6.14 -11.65 -8.50
C PRO A 328 5.96 -11.55 -10.02
N ILE A 329 4.85 -10.92 -10.41
CA ILE A 329 4.63 -10.47 -11.79
C ILE A 329 5.42 -9.18 -12.01
N PRO A 330 6.11 -9.02 -13.16
CA PRO A 330 6.80 -7.78 -13.51
C PRO A 330 5.92 -6.52 -13.38
N PRO A 331 6.52 -5.35 -13.06
CA PRO A 331 5.79 -4.09 -13.08
C PRO A 331 5.14 -3.80 -14.43
N VAL A 332 3.99 -3.12 -14.42
CA VAL A 332 3.21 -2.82 -15.64
C VAL A 332 4.03 -2.08 -16.69
N ALA A 333 4.93 -1.18 -16.29
CA ALA A 333 5.82 -0.46 -17.21
C ALA A 333 6.76 -1.40 -17.99
N ASP A 334 7.25 -2.45 -17.33
CA ASP A 334 8.12 -3.44 -17.96
C ASP A 334 7.31 -4.34 -18.89
N ILE A 335 6.09 -4.72 -18.48
CA ILE A 335 5.15 -5.48 -19.33
C ILE A 335 4.81 -4.69 -20.60
N ILE A 336 4.54 -3.38 -20.49
CA ILE A 336 4.31 -2.51 -21.65
C ILE A 336 5.56 -2.49 -22.54
N SER A 337 6.75 -2.35 -21.95
CA SER A 337 8.00 -2.38 -22.71
C SER A 337 8.19 -3.71 -23.46
N MET A 338 7.92 -4.84 -22.81
CA MET A 338 7.93 -6.17 -23.42
C MET A 338 6.91 -6.30 -24.56
N ALA A 339 5.70 -5.74 -24.39
CA ALA A 339 4.65 -5.75 -25.41
C ALA A 339 5.02 -4.92 -26.64
N VAL A 340 5.52 -3.71 -26.43
CA VAL A 340 5.98 -2.84 -27.52
C VAL A 340 7.17 -3.46 -28.25
N ARG A 341 8.10 -4.08 -27.51
CA ARG A 341 9.25 -4.79 -28.06
C ARG A 341 8.92 -6.15 -28.64
N GLU A 342 7.66 -6.52 -28.79
CA GLU A 342 7.25 -7.79 -29.43
C GLU A 342 7.73 -9.06 -28.71
N ALA A 343 8.12 -8.98 -27.44
CA ALA A 343 8.54 -10.15 -26.66
C ALA A 343 7.39 -11.15 -26.48
N PHE A 344 6.13 -10.71 -26.53
CA PHE A 344 4.93 -11.57 -26.49
C PHE A 344 4.53 -12.17 -27.85
N SER A 345 5.26 -11.88 -28.92
CA SER A 345 4.99 -12.36 -30.27
C SER A 345 6.07 -13.36 -30.70
N PRO A 346 5.91 -14.69 -30.48
CA PRO A 346 7.00 -15.66 -30.68
C PRO A 346 7.60 -15.63 -32.09
N ALA A 347 6.77 -15.47 -33.13
CA ALA A 347 7.24 -15.38 -34.51
C ALA A 347 8.09 -14.13 -34.77
N THR A 348 7.71 -12.99 -34.20
CA THR A 348 8.45 -11.72 -34.32
C THR A 348 9.76 -11.78 -33.53
N ALA A 349 9.70 -12.26 -32.29
CA ALA A 349 10.86 -12.37 -31.42
C ALA A 349 11.91 -13.33 -31.98
N ALA A 350 11.48 -14.46 -32.55
CA ALA A 350 12.36 -15.39 -33.25
C ALA A 350 12.99 -14.76 -34.50
N ARG A 351 12.19 -14.03 -35.31
CA ARG A 351 12.68 -13.33 -36.49
C ARG A 351 13.77 -12.29 -36.16
N PHE A 352 13.64 -11.63 -35.01
CA PHE A 352 14.57 -10.61 -34.53
C PHE A 352 15.71 -11.15 -33.66
N GLY A 353 15.77 -12.46 -33.42
CA GLY A 353 16.79 -13.05 -32.55
C GLY A 353 16.72 -12.51 -31.12
N GLN A 354 15.55 -12.09 -30.63
CA GLN A 354 15.44 -11.39 -29.35
C GLN A 354 15.84 -12.25 -28.14
N TYR A 355 15.70 -13.57 -28.26
CA TYR A 355 16.11 -14.54 -27.26
C TYR A 355 17.55 -15.06 -27.47
N GLU A 356 18.26 -14.59 -28.49
CA GLU A 356 19.66 -14.98 -28.71
C GLU A 356 20.56 -14.45 -27.58
N ASP A 357 21.69 -15.11 -27.39
CA ASP A 357 22.70 -14.80 -26.37
C ASP A 357 22.21 -14.76 -24.91
N LEU A 358 21.02 -15.34 -24.61
CA LEU A 358 20.50 -15.46 -23.24
C LEU A 358 21.44 -16.30 -22.36
N PRO A 359 22.11 -15.70 -21.35
CA PRO A 359 23.01 -16.45 -20.49
C PRO A 359 22.21 -17.33 -19.53
N PRO A 360 22.55 -18.63 -19.35
CA PRO A 360 21.91 -19.47 -18.34
C PRO A 360 22.00 -18.89 -16.92
N ASP A 361 23.10 -18.20 -16.62
CA ASP A 361 23.29 -17.50 -15.33
C ASP A 361 22.26 -16.38 -15.12
N PHE A 362 21.83 -15.69 -16.19
CA PHE A 362 20.80 -14.67 -16.06
C PHE A 362 19.47 -15.30 -15.62
N VAL A 363 19.06 -16.40 -16.25
CA VAL A 363 17.84 -17.14 -15.87
C VAL A 363 17.95 -17.63 -14.42
N LYS A 364 19.11 -18.20 -14.04
CA LYS A 364 19.38 -18.63 -12.66
C LYS A 364 19.20 -17.50 -11.65
N TYR A 365 19.86 -16.35 -11.86
CA TYR A 365 19.80 -15.24 -10.90
C TYR A 365 18.46 -14.50 -10.92
N ALA A 366 17.76 -14.46 -12.05
CA ALA A 366 16.38 -13.95 -12.14
C ALA A 366 15.41 -14.84 -11.35
N GLY A 367 15.55 -16.17 -11.45
CA GLY A 367 14.84 -17.15 -10.64
C GLY A 367 15.06 -16.94 -9.14
N MET A 368 16.30 -16.68 -8.71
CA MET A 368 16.63 -16.35 -7.32
C MET A 368 16.04 -15.02 -6.82
N LYS A 369 15.48 -14.22 -7.73
CA LYS A 369 14.72 -12.98 -7.44
C LYS A 369 13.20 -13.18 -7.55
N GLY A 370 12.75 -14.40 -7.84
CA GLY A 370 11.34 -14.76 -7.97
C GLY A 370 10.77 -14.61 -9.38
N LEU A 371 11.57 -14.23 -10.39
CA LEU A 371 11.09 -14.22 -11.76
C LEU A 371 11.02 -15.65 -12.30
N SER A 372 9.89 -16.02 -12.89
CA SER A 372 9.81 -17.27 -13.66
C SER A 372 10.78 -17.23 -14.84
N GLU A 373 11.15 -18.41 -15.36
CA GLU A 373 11.96 -18.53 -16.58
C GLU A 373 11.35 -17.74 -17.74
N GLU A 374 10.03 -17.86 -17.95
CA GLU A 374 9.30 -17.09 -18.96
C GLU A 374 9.48 -15.57 -18.78
N TRP A 375 9.37 -15.06 -17.55
CA TRP A 375 9.56 -13.62 -17.31
C TRP A 375 11.01 -13.20 -17.53
N ALA A 376 11.97 -14.03 -17.13
CA ALA A 376 13.39 -13.76 -17.37
C ALA A 376 13.66 -13.66 -18.89
N GLU A 377 13.22 -14.65 -19.66
CA GLU A 377 13.36 -14.66 -21.12
C GLU A 377 12.73 -13.41 -21.76
N ARG A 378 11.55 -12.96 -21.30
CA ARG A 378 10.89 -11.76 -21.82
C ARG A 378 11.63 -10.47 -21.49
N TYR A 379 12.19 -10.37 -20.28
CA TYR A 379 13.07 -9.26 -19.93
C TYR A 379 14.28 -9.20 -20.85
N TRP A 380 14.87 -10.36 -21.14
CA TRP A 380 15.94 -10.46 -22.12
C TRP A 380 15.45 -10.05 -23.51
N ALA A 381 14.34 -10.56 -24.00
CA ALA A 381 13.84 -10.17 -25.32
C ALA A 381 13.58 -8.67 -25.49
N ALA A 382 13.25 -7.96 -24.40
CA ALA A 382 12.98 -6.52 -24.43
C ALA A 382 14.21 -5.62 -24.22
N HIS A 383 15.36 -6.16 -23.80
CA HIS A 383 16.50 -5.34 -23.33
C HIS A 383 17.31 -4.64 -24.44
N TRP A 384 17.19 -5.11 -25.69
CA TRP A 384 18.05 -4.68 -26.79
C TRP A 384 17.94 -3.19 -27.12
N ASN A 385 19.02 -2.58 -27.62
CA ASN A 385 18.96 -1.26 -28.23
C ASN A 385 18.68 -1.41 -29.74
N LEU A 386 17.52 -0.94 -30.18
CA LEU A 386 17.11 -1.06 -31.58
C LEU A 386 17.74 0.05 -32.45
N PRO A 387 17.89 -0.17 -33.77
CA PRO A 387 18.26 0.88 -34.71
C PRO A 387 17.31 2.08 -34.62
N SER A 388 17.81 3.29 -34.80
CA SER A 388 16.97 4.48 -34.85
C SER A 388 16.11 4.51 -36.12
N ALA A 389 15.03 5.32 -36.12
CA ALA A 389 14.20 5.51 -37.30
C ALA A 389 15.02 5.97 -38.52
N GLN A 390 16.01 6.85 -38.32
CA GLN A 390 16.90 7.32 -39.40
C GLN A 390 17.79 6.20 -39.94
N GLN A 391 18.28 5.30 -39.08
CA GLN A 391 19.00 4.10 -39.53
C GLN A 391 18.06 3.18 -40.30
N GLY A 392 16.82 3.01 -39.83
CA GLY A 392 15.74 2.29 -40.55
C GLY A 392 15.50 2.85 -41.96
N PHE A 393 15.36 4.17 -42.09
CA PHE A 393 15.19 4.84 -43.39
C PHE A 393 16.39 4.62 -44.30
N ALA A 394 17.62 4.72 -43.77
CA ALA A 394 18.82 4.47 -44.55
C ALA A 394 18.91 3.00 -45.02
N MET A 395 18.48 2.04 -44.20
CA MET A 395 18.41 0.63 -44.57
C MET A 395 17.37 0.40 -45.67
N LEU A 396 16.19 1.01 -45.56
CA LEU A 396 15.14 0.94 -46.58
C LEU A 396 15.63 1.48 -47.92
N HIS A 397 16.22 2.68 -47.96
CA HIS A 397 16.72 3.28 -49.21
C HIS A 397 17.87 2.51 -49.86
N ARG A 398 18.61 1.72 -49.08
CA ARG A 398 19.69 0.86 -49.59
C ARG A 398 19.20 -0.52 -50.01
N GLY A 399 17.91 -0.83 -49.86
CA GLY A 399 17.34 -2.15 -50.13
C GLY A 399 17.83 -3.23 -49.17
N ILE A 400 18.28 -2.85 -47.97
CA ILE A 400 18.74 -3.79 -46.93
C ILE A 400 17.52 -4.40 -46.21
N ILE A 401 16.44 -3.62 -46.08
CA ILE A 401 15.17 -4.04 -45.48
C ILE A 401 14.00 -3.61 -46.37
N GLU A 402 12.85 -4.24 -46.18
CA GLU A 402 11.59 -3.87 -46.84
C GLU A 402 10.76 -2.90 -45.99
N GLU A 403 9.71 -2.31 -46.57
CA GLU A 403 8.81 -1.38 -45.87
C GLU A 403 8.11 -2.03 -44.66
N GLY A 404 7.76 -3.32 -44.76
CA GLY A 404 7.19 -4.08 -43.65
C GLY A 404 8.15 -4.18 -42.46
N ASP A 405 9.44 -4.29 -42.72
CA ASP A 405 10.47 -4.36 -41.69
C ASP A 405 10.67 -3.02 -41.01
N LEU A 406 10.67 -1.94 -41.79
CA LEU A 406 10.70 -0.58 -41.24
C LEU A 406 9.47 -0.33 -40.36
N THR A 407 8.29 -0.77 -40.80
CA THR A 407 7.05 -0.62 -40.03
C THR A 407 7.11 -1.36 -38.70
N LEU A 408 7.68 -2.56 -38.70
CA LEU A 408 7.89 -3.36 -37.50
C LEU A 408 8.93 -2.73 -36.56
N LEU A 409 10.02 -2.19 -37.10
CA LEU A 409 11.00 -1.42 -36.34
C LEU A 409 10.37 -0.19 -35.68
N LEU A 410 9.59 0.60 -36.42
CA LEU A 410 8.89 1.77 -35.89
C LEU A 410 7.89 1.37 -34.79
N LYS A 411 7.20 0.23 -34.93
CA LYS A 411 6.35 -0.33 -33.86
C LYS A 411 7.18 -0.62 -32.60
N ALA A 412 8.31 -1.29 -32.74
CA ALA A 412 9.18 -1.65 -31.62
C ALA A 412 9.91 -0.44 -30.98
N LEU A 413 10.04 0.67 -31.71
CA LEU A 413 10.49 1.97 -31.19
C LEU A 413 9.38 2.77 -30.50
N ASP A 414 8.20 2.17 -30.29
CA ASP A 414 7.02 2.81 -29.70
C ASP A 414 6.46 3.99 -30.51
N VAL A 415 6.65 3.98 -31.83
CA VAL A 415 6.02 4.98 -32.71
C VAL A 415 4.54 4.64 -32.84
N MET A 416 3.67 5.60 -32.50
CA MET A 416 2.21 5.43 -32.60
C MET A 416 1.81 5.01 -34.01
N PRO A 417 0.83 4.10 -34.19
CA PRO A 417 0.40 3.60 -35.50
C PRO A 417 0.11 4.71 -36.52
N PHE A 418 -0.53 5.81 -36.09
CA PHE A 418 -0.83 6.97 -36.93
C PHE A 418 0.41 7.59 -37.60
N TRP A 419 1.57 7.58 -36.93
CA TRP A 419 2.79 8.22 -37.43
C TRP A 419 3.65 7.31 -38.31
N ARG A 420 3.42 5.98 -38.31
CA ARG A 420 4.30 5.03 -38.99
C ARG A 420 4.33 5.26 -40.50
N ASP A 421 3.18 5.18 -41.16
CA ASP A 421 3.09 5.38 -42.62
C ASP A 421 3.58 6.77 -43.05
N ARG A 422 3.33 7.79 -42.22
CA ARG A 422 3.78 9.17 -42.46
C ARG A 422 5.30 9.29 -42.37
N LEU A 423 5.91 8.63 -41.40
CA LEU A 423 7.37 8.59 -41.26
C LEU A 423 8.03 7.76 -42.37
N VAL A 424 7.39 6.69 -42.82
CA VAL A 424 7.83 5.93 -44.01
C VAL A 424 7.82 6.82 -45.25
N GLN A 425 6.75 7.58 -45.49
CA GLN A 425 6.69 8.54 -46.61
C GLN A 425 7.76 9.64 -46.49
N LEU A 426 7.97 10.18 -45.28
CA LEU A 426 8.99 11.20 -45.00
C LEU A 426 10.42 10.69 -45.26
N ALA A 427 10.65 9.38 -45.25
CA ALA A 427 11.97 8.82 -45.51
C ALA A 427 12.48 9.22 -46.91
N PHE A 428 11.58 9.26 -47.90
CA PHE A 428 11.94 9.55 -49.28
C PHE A 428 12.17 11.04 -49.51
N LYS A 429 13.22 11.37 -50.25
CA LYS A 429 13.58 12.77 -50.54
C LYS A 429 12.67 13.32 -51.65
N PRO A 430 12.15 14.56 -51.50
CA PRO A 430 11.50 15.25 -52.60
C PRO A 430 12.50 15.56 -53.73
N LEU A 431 11.99 15.81 -54.93
CA LEU A 431 12.81 16.20 -56.08
C LEU A 431 13.58 17.50 -55.78
N THR A 432 14.85 17.57 -56.19
CA THR A 432 15.62 18.80 -55.99
C THR A 432 15.17 19.88 -56.98
N ARG A 433 15.32 21.16 -56.62
CA ARG A 433 15.01 22.30 -57.52
C ARG A 433 15.72 22.19 -58.88
N VAL A 434 16.92 21.59 -58.90
CA VAL A 434 17.69 21.38 -60.12
C VAL A 434 17.06 20.31 -60.98
N ASP A 435 16.66 19.19 -60.38
CA ASP A 435 16.04 18.09 -61.10
C ASP A 435 14.63 18.45 -61.58
N VAL A 436 13.82 19.13 -60.75
CA VAL A 436 12.51 19.66 -61.14
C VAL A 436 12.61 20.47 -62.44
N ARG A 437 13.54 21.43 -62.50
CA ARG A 437 13.76 22.25 -63.70
C ARG A 437 14.23 21.45 -64.91
N ARG A 438 15.15 20.50 -64.72
CA ARG A 438 15.63 19.64 -65.81
C ARG A 438 14.52 18.74 -66.35
N MET A 439 13.73 18.16 -65.46
CA MET A 439 12.61 17.28 -65.81
C MET A 439 11.49 18.05 -66.51
N TYR A 440 11.18 19.28 -66.08
CA TYR A 440 10.27 20.17 -66.79
C TYR A 440 10.80 20.52 -68.19
N SER A 441 12.08 20.89 -68.31
CA SER A 441 12.70 21.18 -69.61
C SER A 441 12.69 19.99 -70.58
N LEU A 442 12.67 18.77 -70.07
CA LEU A 442 12.60 17.53 -70.86
C LEU A 442 11.15 17.06 -71.09
N GLY A 443 10.15 17.77 -70.56
CA GLY A 443 8.74 17.41 -70.66
C GLY A 443 8.32 16.22 -69.78
N VAL A 444 9.15 15.83 -68.80
CA VAL A 444 8.84 14.75 -67.84
C VAL A 444 7.85 15.25 -66.78
N LEU A 445 7.98 16.52 -66.36
CA LEU A 445 7.04 17.19 -65.46
C LEU A 445 6.23 18.23 -66.24
N ASN A 446 4.95 18.35 -65.91
CA ASN A 446 4.11 19.47 -66.33
C ASN A 446 4.16 20.61 -65.28
N GLU A 447 3.44 21.71 -65.52
CA GLU A 447 3.38 22.86 -64.62
C GLU A 447 2.82 22.51 -63.23
N SER A 448 1.76 21.70 -63.14
CA SER A 448 1.21 21.27 -61.84
C SER A 448 2.18 20.38 -61.07
N ASP A 449 2.94 19.51 -61.74
CA ASP A 449 3.93 18.65 -61.08
C ASP A 449 5.12 19.47 -60.57
N VAL A 450 5.50 20.55 -61.28
CA VAL A 450 6.53 21.50 -60.82
C VAL A 450 6.07 22.23 -59.57
N LEU A 451 4.81 22.69 -59.55
CA LEU A 451 4.22 23.33 -58.37
C LEU A 451 4.25 22.39 -57.17
N GLU A 452 3.74 21.17 -57.32
CA GLU A 452 3.72 20.16 -56.27
C GLU A 452 5.14 19.85 -55.76
N ALA A 453 6.11 19.68 -56.65
CA ALA A 453 7.49 19.39 -56.25
C ALA A 453 8.11 20.53 -55.42
N TYR A 454 7.79 21.80 -55.73
CA TYR A 454 8.21 22.93 -54.90
C TYR A 454 7.48 22.99 -53.55
N GLU A 455 6.20 22.63 -53.48
CA GLU A 455 5.48 22.51 -52.20
C GLU A 455 6.08 21.40 -51.32
N GLN A 456 6.42 20.25 -51.89
CA GLN A 456 7.09 19.14 -51.18
C GLN A 456 8.49 19.52 -50.66
N LEU A 457 9.16 20.50 -51.28
CA LEU A 457 10.41 21.08 -50.77
C LEU A 457 10.20 22.06 -49.59
N GLY A 458 8.95 22.35 -49.23
CA GLY A 458 8.57 23.22 -48.11
C GLY A 458 8.36 24.69 -48.48
N TYR A 459 8.25 25.03 -49.77
CA TYR A 459 7.83 26.38 -50.16
C TYR A 459 6.35 26.59 -49.83
N SER A 460 5.97 27.79 -49.39
CA SER A 460 4.54 28.14 -49.25
C SER A 460 3.87 28.12 -50.63
N PRO A 461 2.54 27.92 -50.71
CA PRO A 461 1.84 27.83 -52.00
C PRO A 461 2.11 29.03 -52.94
N GLU A 462 2.18 30.24 -52.37
CA GLU A 462 2.53 31.46 -53.12
C GLU A 462 3.97 31.40 -53.69
N ARG A 463 4.94 30.98 -52.87
CA ARG A 463 6.36 30.89 -53.28
C ARG A 463 6.59 29.74 -54.25
N ALA A 464 5.88 28.63 -54.09
CA ALA A 464 5.89 27.52 -55.02
C ALA A 464 5.35 27.96 -56.40
N GLY A 465 4.28 28.76 -56.43
CA GLY A 465 3.76 29.38 -57.65
C GLY A 465 4.79 30.30 -58.33
N GLN A 466 5.44 31.18 -57.58
CA GLN A 466 6.50 32.06 -58.10
C GLN A 466 7.69 31.26 -58.66
N MET A 467 8.10 30.19 -57.98
CA MET A 467 9.18 29.31 -58.43
C MET A 467 8.80 28.51 -59.68
N THR A 468 7.53 28.14 -59.81
CA THR A 468 6.99 27.46 -60.98
C THR A 468 7.06 28.39 -62.20
N GLU A 469 6.51 29.60 -62.09
CA GLU A 469 6.59 30.63 -63.15
C GLU A 469 8.04 30.90 -63.55
N TYR A 470 8.93 31.08 -62.56
CA TYR A 470 10.36 31.27 -62.81
C TYR A 470 10.96 30.10 -63.61
N THR A 471 10.62 28.86 -63.25
CA THR A 471 11.15 27.66 -63.92
C THR A 471 10.67 27.59 -65.37
N ILE A 472 9.39 27.89 -65.61
CA ILE A 472 8.78 27.92 -66.94
C ILE A 472 9.48 28.97 -67.82
N GLN A 473 9.54 30.21 -67.34
CA GLN A 473 10.18 31.32 -68.07
C GLN A 473 11.64 31.01 -68.37
N GLN A 474 12.39 30.49 -67.40
CA GLN A 474 13.79 30.14 -67.58
C GLN A 474 13.99 29.07 -68.66
N VAL A 475 13.14 28.03 -68.68
CA VAL A 475 13.20 26.97 -69.70
C VAL A 475 12.83 27.52 -71.08
N LEU A 476 11.77 28.33 -71.19
CA LEU A 476 11.36 28.98 -72.43
C LEU A 476 12.46 29.88 -73.00
N MET A 477 13.09 30.70 -72.16
CA MET A 477 14.23 31.54 -72.54
C MET A 477 15.40 30.71 -73.07
N SER A 478 15.68 29.54 -72.46
CA SER A 478 16.75 28.65 -72.91
C SER A 478 16.43 27.94 -74.23
N MET A 479 15.15 27.65 -74.49
CA MET A 479 14.69 26.96 -75.70
C MET A 479 14.58 27.89 -76.92
N ALA A 480 14.29 29.17 -76.72
CA ALA A 480 14.03 30.12 -77.80
C ALA A 480 15.21 30.27 -78.78
N LYS A 481 16.46 29.95 -78.39
CA LYS A 481 17.71 30.08 -79.18
C LYS A 481 17.90 31.43 -79.88
N PHE A 482 17.06 32.42 -79.56
CA PHE A 482 16.95 33.71 -80.18
C PHE A 482 17.43 34.72 -79.15
N SER A 483 18.59 35.33 -79.41
CA SER A 483 19.27 36.16 -78.43
C SER A 483 18.91 37.64 -78.60
N SER A 484 19.15 38.44 -77.55
CA SER A 484 19.05 39.90 -77.65
C SER A 484 19.95 40.45 -78.77
N ARG A 485 21.06 39.79 -79.08
CA ARG A 485 21.95 40.13 -80.19
C ARG A 485 21.26 39.93 -81.55
N ASP A 486 20.49 38.86 -81.72
CA ASP A 486 19.76 38.58 -82.97
C ASP A 486 18.65 39.61 -83.20
N VAL A 487 17.97 40.03 -82.12
CA VAL A 487 16.97 41.11 -82.17
C VAL A 487 17.60 42.44 -82.56
N ILE A 488 18.72 42.81 -81.94
CA ILE A 488 19.43 44.06 -82.25
C ILE A 488 19.92 44.04 -83.70
N ALA A 489 20.49 42.93 -84.18
CA ALA A 489 20.94 42.80 -85.56
C ALA A 489 19.78 42.95 -86.56
N ALA A 490 18.64 42.30 -86.31
CA ALA A 490 17.45 42.45 -87.14
C ALA A 490 16.92 43.90 -87.15
N TYR A 491 17.02 44.62 -86.03
CA TYR A 491 16.63 46.02 -85.93
C TYR A 491 17.59 46.96 -86.69
N THR A 492 18.90 46.79 -86.54
CA THR A 492 19.92 47.59 -87.26
C THR A 492 19.85 47.35 -88.76
N ASP A 493 19.56 46.12 -89.19
CA ASP A 493 19.40 45.74 -90.60
C ASP A 493 18.05 46.16 -91.20
N ARG A 494 17.21 46.89 -90.44
CA ARG A 494 15.87 47.34 -90.86
C ARG A 494 14.88 46.22 -91.17
N LYS A 495 15.12 45.00 -90.68
CA LYS A 495 14.20 43.85 -90.84
C LYS A 495 12.99 43.94 -89.91
N ILE A 496 13.13 44.61 -88.77
CA ILE A 496 12.07 44.88 -87.80
C ILE A 496 12.07 46.35 -87.37
N ASN A 497 10.93 46.85 -86.91
CA ASN A 497 10.79 48.21 -86.41
C ASN A 497 11.04 48.31 -84.87
N SER A 498 11.09 49.53 -84.34
CA SER A 498 11.43 49.78 -82.93
C SER A 498 10.43 49.16 -81.95
N SER A 499 9.14 49.16 -82.29
CA SER A 499 8.08 48.53 -81.50
C SER A 499 8.21 47.01 -81.45
N GLN A 500 8.52 46.38 -82.60
CA GLN A 500 8.78 44.95 -82.71
C GLN A 500 10.06 44.54 -81.96
N ALA A 501 11.13 45.31 -82.10
CA ALA A 501 12.38 45.06 -81.40
C ALA A 501 12.22 45.21 -79.88
N SER A 502 11.48 46.23 -79.42
CA SER A 502 11.14 46.43 -78.01
C SER A 502 10.36 45.25 -77.43
N SER A 503 9.34 44.78 -78.16
CA SER A 503 8.53 43.63 -77.75
C SER A 503 9.36 42.35 -77.64
N LEU A 504 10.24 42.10 -78.61
CA LEU A 504 11.11 40.92 -78.62
C LEU A 504 12.20 40.98 -77.55
N LEU A 505 12.79 42.14 -77.27
CA LEU A 505 13.75 42.30 -76.18
C LEU A 505 13.09 42.10 -74.81
N SER A 506 11.86 42.59 -74.64
CA SER A 506 11.05 42.37 -73.43
C SER A 506 10.75 40.89 -73.21
N SER A 507 10.35 40.16 -74.26
CA SER A 507 10.11 38.70 -74.18
C SER A 507 11.38 37.89 -73.90
N LEU A 508 12.56 38.44 -74.18
CA LEU A 508 13.86 37.84 -73.85
C LEU A 508 14.37 38.27 -72.46
N GLY A 509 13.55 38.93 -71.65
CA GLY A 509 13.85 39.27 -70.27
C GLY A 509 14.71 40.53 -70.09
N VAL A 510 14.86 41.37 -71.12
CA VAL A 510 15.51 42.68 -70.97
C VAL A 510 14.58 43.60 -70.20
N GLN A 511 15.07 44.22 -69.12
CA GLN A 511 14.25 45.12 -68.30
C GLN A 511 13.76 46.31 -69.12
N SER A 512 12.51 46.71 -68.90
CA SER A 512 11.84 47.79 -69.65
C SER A 512 12.62 49.11 -69.65
N GLY A 513 13.34 49.42 -68.56
CA GLY A 513 14.22 50.59 -68.46
C GLY A 513 15.42 50.56 -69.41
N ASP A 514 15.95 49.37 -69.71
CA ASP A 514 17.16 49.20 -70.53
C ASP A 514 16.85 49.08 -72.02
N ILE A 515 15.65 48.62 -72.39
CA ILE A 515 15.23 48.45 -73.78
C ILE A 515 15.37 49.76 -74.57
N GLY A 516 14.93 50.88 -73.98
CA GLY A 516 15.03 52.19 -74.61
C GLY A 516 16.47 52.61 -74.91
N TYR A 517 17.39 52.34 -73.97
CA TYR A 517 18.82 52.62 -74.13
C TYR A 517 19.49 51.69 -75.15
N ILE A 518 19.10 50.42 -75.18
CA ILE A 518 19.61 49.43 -76.14
C ILE A 518 19.19 49.80 -77.56
N LEU A 519 17.92 50.18 -77.77
CA LEU A 519 17.41 50.58 -79.08
C LEU A 519 18.01 51.90 -79.56
N SER A 520 18.19 52.88 -78.68
CA SER A 520 18.84 54.15 -79.05
C SER A 520 20.31 53.95 -79.46
N THR A 521 21.03 53.07 -78.76
CA THR A 521 22.40 52.68 -79.13
C THR A 521 22.42 51.96 -80.50
N ALA A 522 21.42 51.13 -80.78
CA ALA A 522 21.28 50.46 -82.07
C ALA A 522 20.91 51.45 -83.20
N ASP A 523 20.15 52.52 -82.90
CA ASP A 523 19.82 53.57 -83.87
C ASP A 523 21.07 54.33 -84.35
N TYR A 524 22.02 54.62 -83.46
CA TYR A 524 23.32 55.19 -83.87
C TYR A 524 24.06 54.26 -84.85
N LYS A 525 24.09 52.95 -84.57
CA LYS A 525 24.73 51.96 -85.46
C LYS A 525 24.02 51.85 -86.80
N LYS A 526 22.69 51.96 -86.81
CA LYS A 526 21.86 51.96 -88.02
C LYS A 526 22.13 53.19 -88.89
N GLU A 527 22.33 54.35 -88.27
CA GLU A 527 22.70 55.58 -88.98
C GLU A 527 24.13 55.50 -89.54
N TRP A 528 25.08 54.99 -88.76
CA TRP A 528 26.46 54.76 -89.24
C TRP A 528 26.51 53.82 -90.44
N SER A 529 25.79 52.68 -90.38
CA SER A 529 25.71 51.74 -91.51
C SER A 529 25.12 52.38 -92.78
N TYR A 530 24.17 53.30 -92.62
CA TYR A 530 23.57 54.06 -93.72
C TYR A 530 24.57 55.05 -94.34
N ILE A 531 25.30 55.80 -93.49
CA ILE A 531 26.36 56.73 -93.92
C ILE A 531 27.48 55.97 -94.64
N ASP A 532 27.98 54.87 -94.07
CA ASP A 532 28.99 54.00 -94.67
C ASP A 532 28.56 53.47 -96.05
N GLY A 533 27.29 53.10 -96.19
CA GLY A 533 26.70 52.69 -97.47
C GLY A 533 26.79 53.79 -98.53
N ARG A 534 26.49 55.04 -98.16
CA ARG A 534 26.59 56.21 -99.05
C ARG A 534 28.04 56.57 -99.37
N ILE A 535 28.93 56.53 -98.40
CA ILE A 535 30.38 56.71 -98.61
C ILE A 535 30.88 55.69 -99.65
N ARG A 536 30.54 54.40 -99.50
CA ARG A 536 30.91 53.34 -100.47
C ARG A 536 30.34 53.60 -101.87
N ALA A 537 29.11 54.09 -101.97
CA ALA A 537 28.51 54.44 -103.26
C ALA A 537 29.25 55.61 -103.93
N ILE A 538 29.55 56.67 -103.18
CA ILE A 538 30.29 57.85 -103.68
C ILE A 538 31.72 57.45 -104.07
N ARG A 539 32.39 56.61 -103.27
CA ARG A 539 33.71 56.02 -103.60
C ARG A 539 33.70 55.35 -104.96
N ASN A 540 32.69 54.51 -105.20
CA ASN A 540 32.56 53.77 -106.45
C ASN A 540 32.31 54.70 -107.65
N LEU A 541 31.53 55.76 -107.48
CA LEU A 541 31.28 56.77 -108.53
C LEU A 541 32.54 57.59 -108.86
N TYR A 542 33.31 57.97 -107.84
CA TYR A 542 34.57 58.69 -108.00
C TYR A 542 35.66 57.86 -108.69
N ARG A 543 35.83 56.59 -108.25
CA ARG A 543 36.79 55.65 -108.85
C ARG A 543 36.49 55.40 -110.33
N LYS A 544 35.23 55.21 -110.70
CA LYS A 544 34.79 55.01 -112.10
C LYS A 544 34.84 56.28 -112.98
N GLY A 545 35.31 57.41 -112.44
CA GLY A 545 35.40 58.67 -113.17
C GLY A 545 34.08 59.39 -113.45
N GLN A 546 32.96 58.91 -112.88
CA GLN A 546 31.64 59.50 -113.05
C GLN A 546 31.43 60.74 -112.17
N ASN A 547 32.17 60.85 -111.05
CA ASN A 547 32.26 62.05 -110.22
C ASN A 547 33.66 62.66 -110.32
N THR A 548 33.73 63.99 -110.40
CA THR A 548 35.00 64.72 -110.20
C THR A 548 35.38 64.74 -108.71
N GLN A 549 36.61 65.17 -108.41
CA GLN A 549 37.06 65.36 -107.02
C GLN A 549 36.16 66.35 -106.28
N ASN A 550 35.74 67.42 -106.94
CA ASN A 550 34.85 68.42 -106.36
C ASN A 550 33.44 67.86 -106.14
N ASP A 551 32.92 67.03 -107.06
CA ASP A 551 31.60 66.40 -106.91
C ASP A 551 31.58 65.38 -105.77
N ALA A 552 32.62 64.54 -105.67
CA ALA A 552 32.75 63.55 -104.59
C ALA A 552 32.92 64.22 -103.23
N ARG A 553 33.75 65.28 -103.14
CA ARG A 553 33.93 66.07 -101.91
C ARG A 553 32.62 66.74 -101.48
N THR A 554 31.87 67.32 -102.43
CA THR A 554 30.56 67.94 -102.15
C THR A 554 29.55 66.91 -101.66
N GLN A 555 29.49 65.72 -102.29
CA GLN A 555 28.58 64.65 -101.88
C GLN A 555 28.93 64.08 -100.50
N LEU A 556 30.23 63.96 -100.17
CA LEU A 556 30.71 63.54 -98.84
C LEU A 556 30.43 64.58 -97.76
N LEU A 557 30.65 65.87 -98.04
CA LEU A 557 30.26 66.95 -97.13
C LEU A 557 28.75 66.98 -96.89
N GLY A 558 27.95 66.62 -97.91
CA GLY A 558 26.50 66.41 -97.80
C GLY A 558 26.08 65.22 -96.93
N LEU A 559 27.03 64.43 -96.40
CA LEU A 559 26.80 63.40 -95.38
C LEU A 559 27.06 63.91 -93.95
N ASN A 560 27.35 65.20 -93.76
CA ASN A 560 27.76 65.80 -92.49
C ASN A 560 29.03 65.17 -91.87
N LEU A 561 29.94 64.67 -92.71
CA LEU A 561 31.25 64.20 -92.26
C LEU A 561 32.16 65.38 -91.91
N PRO A 562 33.04 65.27 -90.88
CA PRO A 562 34.07 66.27 -90.60
C PRO A 562 34.96 66.52 -91.82
N SER A 563 35.38 67.77 -92.04
CA SER A 563 36.20 68.13 -93.21
C SER A 563 37.49 67.29 -93.30
N ASP A 564 38.14 67.05 -92.16
CA ASP A 564 39.36 66.25 -92.08
C ASP A 564 39.13 64.79 -92.51
N GLU A 565 37.95 64.23 -92.22
CA GLU A 565 37.58 62.87 -92.61
C GLU A 565 37.26 62.78 -94.10
N VAL A 566 36.60 63.80 -94.66
CA VAL A 566 36.38 63.92 -96.11
C VAL A 566 37.72 64.00 -96.84
N ASP A 567 38.66 64.79 -96.34
CA ASP A 567 39.97 64.95 -96.96
C ASP A 567 40.78 63.65 -96.90
N ASN A 568 40.78 62.94 -95.76
CA ASN A 568 41.37 61.60 -95.65
C ASN A 568 40.76 60.59 -96.62
N LEU A 569 39.43 60.57 -96.78
CA LEU A 569 38.75 59.69 -97.73
C LEU A 569 39.11 60.06 -99.18
N MET A 570 39.17 61.34 -99.51
CA MET A 570 39.52 61.82 -100.84
C MET A 570 40.99 61.53 -101.19
N ASP A 571 41.91 61.66 -100.25
CA ASP A 571 43.32 61.29 -100.41
C ASP A 571 43.46 59.78 -100.63
N GLN A 572 42.77 58.97 -99.81
CA GLN A 572 42.75 57.51 -99.99
C GLN A 572 42.22 57.13 -101.38
N TRP A 573 41.11 57.73 -101.80
CA TRP A 573 40.51 57.41 -103.10
C TRP A 573 41.31 57.95 -104.27
N TYR A 574 42.05 59.05 -104.11
CA TYR A 574 42.95 59.57 -105.13
C TYR A 574 44.02 58.54 -105.49
N PHE A 575 44.66 57.92 -104.49
CA PHE A 575 45.64 56.85 -104.74
C PHE A 575 44.99 55.58 -105.30
N GLU A 576 43.76 55.24 -104.89
CA GLU A 576 43.02 54.12 -105.47
C GLU A 576 42.66 54.36 -106.95
N LYS A 577 42.33 55.59 -107.34
CA LYS A 577 42.05 55.98 -108.73
C LYS A 577 43.33 56.14 -109.57
N ALA A 578 44.41 56.64 -108.98
CA ALA A 578 45.71 56.77 -109.63
C ALA A 578 46.41 55.41 -109.84
N GLY A 579 46.07 54.39 -109.02
CA GLY A 579 46.53 53.01 -109.15
C GLY A 579 45.77 52.16 -110.18
N ASP A 580 44.67 52.66 -110.75
CA ASP A 580 43.97 52.00 -111.86
C ASP A 580 44.78 52.22 -113.16
N GLY A 581 45.76 51.36 -113.42
CA GLY A 581 46.58 51.36 -114.64
C GLY A 581 45.75 51.23 -115.94
N VAL A 582 46.33 51.67 -117.06
CA VAL A 582 45.74 51.55 -118.41
C VAL A 582 45.28 50.11 -118.64
N GLN A 583 44.04 49.89 -119.08
CA GLN A 583 43.53 48.56 -119.42
C GLN A 583 44.46 47.87 -120.43
N THR A 584 45.20 46.86 -119.99
CA THR A 584 46.00 45.96 -120.83
C THR A 584 45.13 44.79 -121.30
N LEU A 585 45.52 44.14 -122.39
CA LEU A 585 44.93 42.84 -122.75
C LEU A 585 45.18 41.83 -121.62
N SER A 586 44.32 40.81 -121.46
CA SER A 586 44.64 39.70 -120.55
C SER A 586 45.67 38.76 -121.17
N LYS A 587 46.44 38.03 -120.35
CA LYS A 587 47.39 37.01 -120.83
C LYS A 587 46.76 36.05 -121.86
N ALA A 588 45.50 35.65 -121.65
CA ALA A 588 44.79 34.75 -122.56
C ALA A 588 44.49 35.41 -123.92
N GLU A 589 44.12 36.69 -123.92
CA GLU A 589 43.88 37.46 -125.14
C GLU A 589 45.17 37.74 -125.90
N THR A 590 46.25 38.14 -125.21
CA THR A 590 47.57 38.37 -125.83
C THR A 590 48.09 37.12 -126.53
N LEU A 591 48.00 35.94 -125.91
CA LEU A 591 48.45 34.69 -126.53
C LEU A 591 47.52 34.21 -127.65
N LYS A 592 46.20 34.44 -127.52
CA LYS A 592 45.22 34.15 -128.56
C LYS A 592 45.44 35.01 -129.80
N TYR A 593 45.69 36.31 -129.64
CA TYR A 593 45.92 37.24 -130.73
C TYR A 593 47.29 37.02 -131.40
N LEU A 594 48.31 36.64 -130.63
CA LEU A 594 49.60 36.22 -131.19
C LEU A 594 49.45 34.94 -132.03
N LYS A 595 48.74 33.93 -131.51
CA LYS A 595 48.46 32.68 -132.26
C LYS A 595 47.63 32.91 -133.52
N GLY A 596 46.73 33.89 -133.47
CA GLY A 596 45.87 34.29 -134.59
C GLY A 596 46.51 35.26 -135.58
N GLY A 597 47.77 35.69 -135.36
CA GLY A 597 48.47 36.66 -136.21
C GLY A 597 47.92 38.09 -136.16
N MET A 598 47.08 38.41 -135.17
CA MET A 598 46.46 39.73 -135.01
C MET A 598 47.40 40.75 -134.33
N ILE A 599 48.41 40.26 -133.61
CA ILE A 599 49.53 41.05 -133.06
C ILE A 599 50.84 40.33 -133.36
N ASP A 600 51.93 41.07 -133.46
CA ASP A 600 53.27 40.52 -133.69
C ASP A 600 53.97 40.16 -132.36
N GLU A 601 55.07 39.40 -132.45
CA GLU A 601 55.83 38.97 -131.28
C GLU A 601 56.32 40.16 -130.41
N PRO A 602 56.87 41.27 -130.97
CA PRO A 602 57.23 42.45 -130.19
C PRO A 602 56.06 43.06 -129.42
N ARG A 603 54.87 43.17 -130.05
CA ARG A 603 53.69 43.70 -129.37
C ARG A 603 53.19 42.76 -128.29
N ALA A 604 53.19 41.45 -128.51
CA ALA A 604 52.81 40.47 -127.50
C ALA A 604 53.77 40.50 -126.28
N ARG A 605 55.07 40.70 -126.51
CA ARG A 605 56.06 40.89 -125.45
C ARG A 605 55.79 42.16 -124.64
N GLN A 606 55.45 43.26 -125.31
CA GLN A 606 55.10 44.52 -124.66
C GLN A 606 53.88 44.38 -123.75
N GLU A 607 52.81 43.73 -124.23
CA GLU A 607 51.59 43.51 -123.44
C GLU A 607 51.86 42.59 -122.23
N LEU A 608 52.67 41.54 -122.38
CA LEU A 608 53.05 40.68 -121.26
C LEU A 608 53.99 41.40 -120.26
N ALA A 609 54.86 42.29 -120.72
CA ALA A 609 55.68 43.12 -119.84
C ALA A 609 54.84 44.14 -119.04
N LEU A 610 53.79 44.71 -119.66
CA LEU A 610 52.83 45.59 -118.97
C LEU A 610 51.98 44.85 -117.91
N MET A 611 51.96 43.51 -117.94
CA MET A 611 51.34 42.66 -116.92
C MET A 611 52.35 42.17 -115.85
N ASP A 612 53.55 42.77 -115.78
CA ASP A 612 54.64 42.40 -114.87
C ASP A 612 55.14 40.94 -115.00
N TYR A 613 55.03 40.33 -116.18
CA TYR A 613 55.74 39.06 -116.43
C TYR A 613 57.24 39.30 -116.66
N ASP A 614 58.08 38.50 -116.03
CA ASP A 614 59.53 38.51 -116.27
C ASP A 614 59.89 38.00 -117.67
N GLU A 615 61.10 38.35 -118.13
CA GLU A 615 61.67 37.95 -119.43
C GLU A 615 61.60 36.44 -119.68
N GLU A 616 61.84 35.62 -118.64
CA GLU A 616 61.81 34.17 -118.73
C GLU A 616 60.41 33.65 -119.07
N ARG A 617 59.39 34.13 -118.34
CA ARG A 617 57.99 33.77 -118.55
C ARG A 617 57.45 34.29 -119.87
N ILE A 618 57.82 35.51 -120.27
CA ILE A 618 57.45 36.06 -121.59
C ILE A 618 57.98 35.14 -122.69
N ASN A 619 59.25 34.76 -122.62
CA ASN A 619 59.85 33.84 -123.58
C ASN A 619 59.14 32.47 -123.60
N LEU A 620 58.79 31.93 -122.43
CA LEU A 620 58.09 30.66 -122.30
C LEU A 620 56.69 30.70 -122.95
N TYR A 621 55.94 31.79 -122.75
CA TYR A 621 54.61 31.95 -123.32
C TYR A 621 54.66 32.15 -124.84
N ILE A 622 55.59 32.95 -125.34
CA ILE A 622 55.81 33.13 -126.78
C ILE A 622 56.14 31.77 -127.42
N LYS A 623 57.05 31.00 -126.80
CA LYS A 623 57.45 29.66 -127.27
C LYS A 623 56.30 28.65 -127.21
N SER A 624 55.41 28.76 -126.22
CA SER A 624 54.23 27.88 -126.11
C SER A 624 53.23 28.05 -127.27
N VAL A 625 53.25 29.20 -127.94
CA VAL A 625 52.36 29.51 -129.08
C VAL A 625 53.00 29.12 -130.42
N THR A 626 54.33 29.17 -130.52
CA THR A 626 55.10 28.83 -131.73
C THR A 626 55.62 27.39 -131.77
N TRP A 627 55.46 26.62 -130.70
CA TRP A 627 55.88 25.21 -130.64
C TRP A 627 54.91 24.29 -131.42
N THR A 628 55.42 23.67 -132.48
CA THR A 628 54.80 22.54 -133.18
C THR A 628 55.53 21.25 -132.81
N LYS A 629 54.77 20.20 -132.50
CA LYS A 629 55.31 18.87 -132.18
C LYS A 629 56.01 18.29 -133.43
N PRO A 630 57.26 17.82 -133.36
CA PRO A 630 57.87 17.06 -134.46
C PRO A 630 57.18 15.70 -134.59
N ASP A 631 56.97 15.23 -135.83
CA ASP A 631 56.24 14.00 -136.18
C ASP A 631 56.70 12.74 -135.40
#